data_AF-A0A2N3IGW5-F1
#
_entry.id   AF-A0A2N3IGW5-F1
#
_cell.length_a   1.000
_cell.length_b   1.000
_cell.length_c   1.000
_cell.angle_alpha   90.00
_cell.angle_beta   90.00
_cell.angle_gamma   90.00
#
_symmetry.space_group_name_H-M   'P 1'
#
loop_
_entity.id
_entity.type
_entity.pdbx_description
1 polymer ?
#
loop_
_entity_poly.entity_id
_entity_poly.type
_entity_poly.pdbx_seq_one_letter_code
_entity_poly.pdbx_strand_id
1 'polypeptide(L)'
;MTSSEEQLRKLILQAIEKGQNGKIRACNKDLNAIYLILKKDPFLLWDDTAISQLGKAIIMMLHFDLIDDEEQNIGLAHLSYLFITRGIEKEENLAPEEDPAELFRLRKDRVILMKSCDDSFVDSLQEFYFADSKAKDLDEYNDQRKAVLSRLPYLIFADIHLIEQEYQNLRDDVYLLETANFIEYENEMSDENLQEGLLLHKILYKHTYQKLKNGELNY
;
A
#
# COMPACT_ATOMS: atom_id res chain seq x y z
N MET A 1 -22.83 22.31 -10.46
CA MET A 1 -21.36 22.20 -10.29
C MET A 1 -21.11 20.87 -9.61
N THR A 2 -20.31 19.98 -10.19
CA THR A 2 -19.94 18.69 -9.56
C THR A 2 -19.04 18.96 -8.35
N SER A 3 -19.21 18.21 -7.26
CA SER A 3 -18.38 18.37 -6.05
C SER A 3 -16.93 17.98 -6.34
N SER A 4 -15.97 18.48 -5.55
CA SER A 4 -14.56 18.10 -5.67
C SER A 4 -14.33 16.59 -5.56
N GLU A 5 -15.09 15.93 -4.68
CA GLU A 5 -15.10 14.46 -4.52
C GLU A 5 -15.55 13.77 -5.80
N GLU A 6 -16.67 14.18 -6.40
CA GLU A 6 -17.21 13.59 -7.62
C GLU A 6 -16.24 13.76 -8.82
N GLN A 7 -15.57 14.90 -8.89
CA GLN A 7 -14.52 15.14 -9.88
C GLN A 7 -13.33 14.20 -9.70
N LEU A 8 -12.86 14.01 -8.46
CA LEU A 8 -11.75 13.12 -8.16
C LEU A 8 -12.12 11.65 -8.43
N ARG A 9 -13.32 11.19 -8.01
CA ARG A 9 -13.82 9.85 -8.32
C ARG A 9 -13.81 9.57 -9.83
N LYS A 10 -14.29 10.52 -10.63
CA LYS A 10 -14.31 10.41 -12.09
C LYS A 10 -12.90 10.31 -12.67
N LEU A 11 -11.95 11.12 -12.18
CA LEU A 11 -10.56 11.07 -12.62
C LEU A 11 -9.92 9.71 -12.31
N ILE A 12 -10.14 9.15 -11.12
CA ILE A 12 -9.62 7.84 -10.71
C ILE A 12 -10.09 6.75 -11.67
N LEU A 13 -11.40 6.68 -11.93
CA LEU A 13 -11.97 5.68 -12.84
C LEU A 13 -11.39 5.80 -14.25
N GLN A 14 -11.27 7.03 -14.76
CA GLN A 14 -10.70 7.29 -16.08
C GLN A 14 -9.22 6.91 -16.17
N ALA A 15 -8.43 7.20 -15.13
CA ALA A 15 -7.02 6.85 -15.08
C ALA A 15 -6.85 5.33 -15.11
N ILE A 16 -7.56 4.60 -14.25
CA ILE A 16 -7.50 3.14 -14.18
C ILE A 16 -7.92 2.52 -15.52
N GLU A 17 -9.05 2.95 -16.10
CA GLU A 17 -9.52 2.44 -17.40
C GLU A 17 -8.50 2.70 -18.52
N LYS A 18 -7.90 3.90 -18.57
CA LYS A 18 -6.89 4.23 -19.59
C LYS A 18 -5.61 3.43 -19.41
N GLY A 19 -5.16 3.23 -18.17
CA GLY A 19 -3.98 2.41 -17.87
C GLY A 19 -4.16 0.96 -18.30
N GLN A 20 -5.30 0.35 -17.94
CA GLN A 20 -5.63 -1.03 -18.33
C GLN A 20 -5.72 -1.21 -19.85
N ASN A 21 -6.16 -0.18 -20.57
CA ASN A 21 -6.25 -0.18 -22.03
C ASN A 21 -4.95 0.24 -22.75
N GLY A 22 -3.83 0.39 -22.03
CA GLY A 22 -2.53 0.77 -22.61
C GLY A 22 -2.45 2.22 -23.11
N LYS A 23 -3.39 3.10 -22.73
CA LYS A 23 -3.42 4.52 -23.13
C LYS A 23 -2.55 5.38 -22.20
N ILE A 24 -1.28 4.98 -22.03
CA ILE A 24 -0.37 5.50 -20.98
C ILE A 24 -0.27 7.03 -20.99
N ARG A 25 -0.07 7.66 -22.16
CA ARG A 25 0.02 9.15 -22.25
C ARG A 25 -1.23 9.87 -21.75
N ALA A 26 -2.42 9.32 -21.99
CA ALA A 26 -3.67 9.90 -21.53
C ALA A 26 -3.90 9.60 -20.04
N CYS A 27 -3.49 8.41 -19.59
CA CYS A 27 -3.48 8.03 -18.18
C CYS A 27 -2.61 8.98 -17.35
N ASN A 28 -1.37 9.27 -17.78
CA ASN A 28 -0.47 10.16 -17.05
C ASN A 28 -1.02 11.58 -16.86
N LYS A 29 -1.87 12.06 -17.77
CA LYS A 29 -2.55 13.36 -17.59
C LYS A 29 -3.56 13.32 -16.46
N ASP A 30 -4.35 12.26 -16.38
CA ASP A 30 -5.33 12.08 -15.30
C ASP A 30 -4.63 11.83 -13.97
N LEU A 31 -3.58 11.00 -13.96
CA LEU A 31 -2.77 10.74 -12.77
C LEU A 31 -2.12 12.02 -12.23
N ASN A 32 -1.56 12.87 -13.10
CA ASN A 32 -1.06 14.18 -12.69
C ASN A 32 -2.16 15.07 -12.08
N ALA A 33 -3.37 15.06 -12.65
CA ALA A 33 -4.48 15.81 -12.10
C ALA A 33 -4.90 15.29 -10.71
N ILE A 34 -4.93 13.97 -10.52
CA ILE A 34 -5.15 13.32 -9.21
C ILE A 34 -4.08 13.77 -8.22
N TYR A 35 -2.80 13.68 -8.60
CA TYR A 35 -1.68 14.10 -7.77
C TYR A 35 -1.80 15.55 -7.29
N LEU A 36 -2.12 16.48 -8.18
CA LEU A 36 -2.33 17.89 -7.83
C LEU A 36 -3.51 18.13 -6.89
N ILE A 37 -4.53 17.26 -6.91
CA ILE A 37 -5.64 17.31 -5.95
C ILE A 37 -5.16 16.80 -4.59
N LEU A 38 -4.43 15.70 -4.54
CA LEU A 38 -3.89 15.12 -3.31
C LEU A 38 -2.90 16.04 -2.59
N LYS A 39 -2.13 16.84 -3.33
CA LYS A 39 -1.24 17.86 -2.72
C LYS A 39 -2.01 18.98 -2.02
N LYS A 40 -3.29 19.20 -2.37
CA LYS A 40 -4.14 20.21 -1.72
C LYS A 40 -4.90 19.63 -0.54
N ASP A 41 -5.46 18.45 -0.73
CA ASP A 41 -6.25 17.76 0.29
C ASP A 41 -6.15 16.24 0.10
N PRO A 42 -5.25 15.54 0.83
CA PRO A 42 -5.13 14.10 0.75
C PRO A 42 -6.29 13.35 1.43
N PHE A 43 -7.10 14.04 2.25
CA PHE A 43 -8.21 13.42 2.97
C PHE A 43 -9.55 13.56 2.23
N LEU A 44 -9.56 14.17 1.04
CA LEU A 44 -10.77 14.47 0.28
C LEU A 44 -11.69 13.25 0.08
N LEU A 45 -11.12 12.05 -0.11
CA LEU A 45 -11.88 10.80 -0.25
C LEU A 45 -11.77 9.85 0.95
N TRP A 46 -11.30 10.33 2.12
CA TRP A 46 -10.96 9.46 3.25
C TRP A 46 -12.11 8.53 3.69
N ASP A 47 -13.33 9.07 3.74
CA ASP A 47 -14.53 8.33 4.10
C ASP A 47 -15.34 7.84 2.88
N ASP A 48 -14.82 8.05 1.68
CA ASP A 48 -15.39 7.60 0.41
C ASP A 48 -15.16 6.11 0.12
N THR A 49 -16.04 5.49 -0.66
CA THR A 49 -15.85 4.13 -1.19
C THR A 49 -14.74 4.08 -2.23
N ALA A 50 -14.42 5.21 -2.87
CA ALA A 50 -13.38 5.32 -3.88
C ALA A 50 -11.94 5.37 -3.34
N ILE A 51 -11.75 5.34 -2.00
CA ILE A 51 -10.45 5.52 -1.35
C ILE A 51 -9.42 4.47 -1.77
N SER A 52 -9.84 3.22 -1.93
CA SER A 52 -8.94 2.14 -2.34
C SER A 52 -8.52 2.27 -3.81
N GLN A 53 -9.44 2.67 -4.70
CA GLN A 53 -9.10 2.90 -6.11
C GLN A 53 -8.19 4.12 -6.27
N LEU A 54 -8.29 5.11 -5.37
CA LEU A 54 -7.29 6.19 -5.29
C LEU A 54 -5.91 5.64 -4.91
N GLY A 55 -5.83 4.72 -3.94
CA GLY A 55 -4.60 3.99 -3.63
C GLY A 55 -4.02 3.24 -4.84
N LYS A 56 -4.86 2.54 -5.59
CA LYS A 56 -4.48 1.86 -6.85
C LYS A 56 -3.98 2.83 -7.92
N ALA A 57 -4.62 4.00 -8.07
CA ALA A 57 -4.15 5.03 -8.99
C ALA A 57 -2.74 5.51 -8.62
N ILE A 58 -2.42 5.60 -7.32
CA ILE A 58 -1.06 5.94 -6.85
C ILE A 58 -0.06 4.82 -7.19
N ILE A 59 -0.43 3.54 -7.07
CA ILE A 59 0.42 2.42 -7.54
C ILE A 59 0.78 2.62 -9.03
N MET A 60 -0.19 3.04 -9.85
CA MET A 60 0.07 3.34 -11.25
C MET A 60 1.00 4.55 -11.44
N MET A 61 0.96 5.55 -10.56
CA MET A 61 1.92 6.67 -10.60
C MET A 61 3.35 6.18 -10.36
N LEU A 62 3.52 5.31 -9.37
CA LEU A 62 4.81 4.73 -9.01
C LEU A 62 5.36 3.86 -10.17
N HIS A 63 4.54 2.96 -10.72
CA HIS A 63 4.97 2.10 -11.83
C HIS A 63 5.22 2.81 -13.16
N PHE A 64 4.65 4.01 -13.35
CA PHE A 64 4.86 4.80 -14.56
C PHE A 64 5.93 5.88 -14.37
N ASP A 65 6.64 5.87 -13.23
CA ASP A 65 7.65 6.85 -12.87
C ASP A 65 7.14 8.29 -13.11
N LEU A 66 5.92 8.57 -12.62
CA LEU A 66 5.26 9.85 -12.89
C LEU A 66 5.99 11.03 -12.22
N ILE A 67 6.62 10.75 -11.08
CA ILE A 67 7.34 11.71 -10.25
C ILE A 67 8.82 11.30 -10.23
N ASP A 68 9.71 12.24 -10.54
CA ASP A 68 11.16 12.01 -10.61
C ASP A 68 11.85 12.09 -9.22
N ASP A 69 11.14 12.56 -8.20
CA ASP A 69 11.67 12.74 -6.84
C ASP A 69 11.47 11.45 -6.01
N GLU A 70 12.59 10.86 -5.60
CA GLU A 70 12.61 9.59 -4.86
C GLU A 70 11.91 9.69 -3.50
N GLU A 71 12.10 10.80 -2.78
CA GLU A 71 11.48 11.01 -1.46
C GLU A 71 9.95 11.14 -1.61
N GLN A 72 9.48 11.82 -2.65
CA GLN A 72 8.06 11.89 -2.98
C GLN A 72 7.49 10.53 -3.39
N ASN A 73 8.24 9.72 -4.14
CA ASN A 73 7.82 8.36 -4.48
C ASN A 73 7.70 7.47 -3.24
N ILE A 74 8.61 7.61 -2.26
CA ILE A 74 8.50 6.93 -0.97
C ILE A 74 7.21 7.38 -0.25
N GLY A 75 6.92 8.68 -0.19
CA GLY A 75 5.68 9.18 0.40
C GLY A 75 4.42 8.72 -0.33
N LEU A 76 4.46 8.62 -1.66
CA LEU A 76 3.36 8.08 -2.47
C LEU A 76 3.13 6.59 -2.19
N ALA A 77 4.18 5.79 -2.01
CA ALA A 77 4.05 4.39 -1.61
C ALA A 77 3.34 4.27 -0.25
N HIS A 78 3.74 5.09 0.72
CA HIS A 78 3.07 5.19 2.02
C HIS A 78 1.62 5.66 1.90
N LEU A 79 1.33 6.65 1.05
CA LEU A 79 -0.02 7.17 0.84
C LEU A 79 -0.93 6.12 0.20
N SER A 80 -0.42 5.39 -0.79
CA SER A 80 -1.13 4.27 -1.42
C SER A 80 -1.44 3.17 -0.40
N TYR A 81 -0.45 2.78 0.40
CA TYR A 81 -0.60 1.79 1.47
C TYR A 81 -1.71 2.20 2.45
N LEU A 82 -1.73 3.48 2.85
CA LEU A 82 -2.71 4.03 3.77
C LEU A 82 -4.13 3.96 3.20
N PHE A 83 -4.30 4.36 1.94
CA PHE A 83 -5.61 4.38 1.28
C PHE A 83 -6.16 2.98 1.00
N ILE A 84 -5.31 2.04 0.58
CA ILE A 84 -5.71 0.65 0.40
C ILE A 84 -6.10 0.03 1.75
N THR A 85 -5.29 0.25 2.78
CA THR A 85 -5.60 -0.26 4.13
C THR A 85 -6.89 0.34 4.69
N ARG A 86 -7.16 1.63 4.45
CA ARG A 86 -8.44 2.26 4.80
C ARG A 86 -9.62 1.62 4.07
N GLY A 87 -9.43 1.23 2.81
CA GLY A 87 -10.41 0.43 2.05
C GLY A 87 -10.66 -0.92 2.70
N ILE A 88 -9.61 -1.66 3.05
CA ILE A 88 -9.71 -2.97 3.71
C ILE A 88 -10.48 -2.85 5.03
N GLU A 89 -10.12 -1.89 5.90
CA GLU A 89 -10.82 -1.68 7.16
C GLU A 89 -12.32 -1.39 6.95
N LYS A 90 -12.69 -0.67 5.90
CA LYS A 90 -14.11 -0.41 5.61
C LYS A 90 -14.82 -1.68 5.23
N GLU A 91 -14.28 -2.42 4.26
CA GLU A 91 -14.90 -3.65 3.76
C GLU A 91 -14.98 -4.73 4.85
N GLU A 92 -13.97 -4.87 5.71
CA GLU A 92 -14.00 -5.81 6.86
C GLU A 92 -15.09 -5.47 7.89
N ASN A 93 -15.54 -4.21 7.95
CA ASN A 93 -16.60 -3.76 8.83
C ASN A 93 -18.00 -3.79 8.18
N LEU A 94 -18.10 -4.12 6.89
CA LEU A 94 -19.36 -4.30 6.21
C LEU A 94 -19.98 -5.66 6.60
N ALA A 95 -21.29 -5.81 6.39
CA ALA A 95 -21.98 -7.04 6.79
C ALA A 95 -21.44 -8.24 5.98
N PRO A 96 -21.35 -9.46 6.55
CA PRO A 96 -20.71 -10.64 5.93
C PRO A 96 -21.29 -11.12 4.58
N GLU A 97 -22.37 -10.50 4.10
CA GLU A 97 -23.01 -10.81 2.82
C GLU A 97 -22.40 -10.02 1.64
N GLU A 98 -21.41 -9.17 1.89
CA GLU A 98 -20.80 -8.32 0.86
C GLU A 98 -19.63 -8.98 0.13
N ASP A 99 -19.41 -8.49 -1.09
CA ASP A 99 -18.61 -9.06 -2.18
C ASP A 99 -17.22 -9.54 -1.74
N PRO A 100 -17.02 -10.87 -1.58
CA PRO A 100 -15.70 -11.43 -1.21
C PRO A 100 -14.61 -10.98 -2.21
N ALA A 101 -14.96 -10.70 -3.48
CA ALA A 101 -13.97 -10.32 -4.47
C ALA A 101 -13.31 -8.95 -4.20
N GLU A 102 -13.96 -8.02 -3.47
CA GLU A 102 -13.37 -6.70 -3.23
C GLU A 102 -12.23 -6.78 -2.22
N LEU A 103 -12.44 -7.39 -1.05
CA LEU A 103 -11.38 -7.57 -0.06
C LEU A 103 -10.18 -8.36 -0.61
N PHE A 104 -10.44 -9.39 -1.43
CA PHE A 104 -9.39 -10.09 -2.19
C PHE A 104 -8.55 -9.12 -3.03
N ARG A 105 -9.23 -8.30 -3.86
CA ARG A 105 -8.57 -7.31 -4.72
C ARG A 105 -7.76 -6.29 -3.92
N LEU A 106 -8.29 -5.82 -2.79
CA LEU A 106 -7.63 -4.82 -1.95
C LEU A 106 -6.36 -5.36 -1.31
N ARG A 107 -6.42 -6.56 -0.72
CA ARG A 107 -5.23 -7.21 -0.14
C ARG A 107 -4.21 -7.53 -1.23
N LYS A 108 -4.66 -7.98 -2.42
CA LYS A 108 -3.77 -8.16 -3.58
C LYS A 108 -3.08 -6.86 -3.99
N ASP A 109 -3.80 -5.74 -4.09
CA ASP A 109 -3.21 -4.44 -4.42
C ASP A 109 -2.18 -4.00 -3.35
N ARG A 110 -2.43 -4.28 -2.06
CA ARG A 110 -1.47 -4.03 -0.97
C ARG A 110 -0.21 -4.90 -1.08
N VAL A 111 -0.36 -6.18 -1.42
CA VAL A 111 0.76 -7.10 -1.70
C VAL A 111 1.60 -6.60 -2.87
N ILE A 112 0.96 -6.20 -3.98
CA ILE A 112 1.66 -5.66 -5.16
C ILE A 112 2.49 -4.44 -4.77
N LEU A 113 1.90 -3.50 -4.05
CA LEU A 113 2.58 -2.30 -3.58
C LEU A 113 3.79 -2.65 -2.70
N MET A 114 3.60 -3.46 -1.67
CA MET A 114 4.67 -3.81 -0.73
C MET A 114 5.79 -4.60 -1.40
N LYS A 115 5.47 -5.45 -2.37
CA LYS A 115 6.48 -6.24 -3.10
C LYS A 115 7.26 -5.39 -4.11
N SER A 116 6.63 -4.36 -4.67
CA SER A 116 7.20 -3.51 -5.73
C SER A 116 7.93 -2.28 -5.19
N CYS A 117 7.58 -1.84 -3.99
CA CYS A 117 8.12 -0.66 -3.32
C CYS A 117 8.61 -1.02 -1.90
N ASP A 118 9.23 -2.19 -1.75
CA ASP A 118 9.69 -2.73 -0.46
C ASP A 118 10.63 -1.76 0.28
N ASP A 119 11.60 -1.22 -0.43
CA ASP A 119 12.56 -0.25 0.10
C ASP A 119 11.89 1.02 0.66
N SER A 120 10.71 1.41 0.16
CA SER A 120 9.99 2.61 0.61
C SER A 120 9.51 2.54 2.06
N PHE A 121 9.36 1.33 2.62
CA PHE A 121 8.82 1.16 3.98
C PHE A 121 9.90 0.98 5.05
N VAL A 122 11.16 0.84 4.65
CA VAL A 122 12.30 0.53 5.53
C VAL A 122 12.45 1.54 6.64
N ASP A 123 12.51 2.84 6.32
CA ASP A 123 12.75 3.89 7.30
C ASP A 123 11.64 3.95 8.35
N SER A 124 10.39 3.78 7.91
CA SER A 124 9.25 3.71 8.82
C SER A 124 9.34 2.48 9.73
N LEU A 125 9.72 1.31 9.21
CA LEU A 125 9.92 0.13 10.06
C LEU A 125 11.08 0.35 11.05
N GLN A 126 12.18 0.97 10.63
CA GLN A 126 13.30 1.29 11.55
C GLN A 126 12.85 2.21 12.68
N GLU A 127 12.02 3.23 12.37
CA GLU A 127 11.46 4.13 13.38
C GLU A 127 10.66 3.39 14.46
N PHE A 128 9.98 2.28 14.12
CA PHE A 128 9.20 1.50 15.10
C PHE A 128 10.08 0.54 15.90
N TYR A 129 10.91 -0.24 15.21
CA TYR A 129 11.71 -1.30 15.83
C TYR A 129 12.87 -0.76 16.67
N PHE A 130 13.42 0.39 16.28
CA PHE A 130 14.59 0.98 16.90
C PHE A 130 14.31 2.37 17.48
N ALA A 131 13.05 2.63 17.87
CA ALA A 131 12.62 3.90 18.46
C ALA A 131 13.52 4.36 19.63
N ASP A 132 13.88 3.42 20.52
CA ASP A 132 14.71 3.65 21.71
C ASP A 132 16.22 3.43 21.47
N SER A 133 16.60 3.00 20.26
CA SER A 133 17.96 2.56 19.95
C SER A 133 18.39 3.01 18.55
N LYS A 134 18.29 4.31 18.29
CA LYS A 134 18.69 4.89 17.00
C LYS A 134 20.16 4.60 16.69
N ALA A 135 20.44 4.24 15.44
CA ALA A 135 21.79 4.03 14.94
C ALA A 135 22.67 5.27 15.18
N LYS A 136 23.88 5.04 15.69
CA LYS A 136 24.87 6.10 15.97
C LYS A 136 25.85 6.30 14.83
N ASP A 137 25.98 5.30 13.97
CA ASP A 137 26.86 5.31 12.80
C ASP A 137 26.22 4.53 11.63
N LEU A 138 26.93 4.53 10.50
CA LEU A 138 26.47 3.91 9.26
C LEU A 138 26.40 2.38 9.35
N ASP A 139 27.25 1.74 10.15
CA ASP A 139 27.28 0.30 10.28
C ASP A 139 26.07 -0.18 11.08
N GLU A 140 25.79 0.46 12.23
CA GLU A 140 24.57 0.23 13.00
C GLU A 140 23.31 0.49 12.16
N TYR A 141 23.30 1.56 11.35
CA TYR A 141 22.17 1.87 10.46
C TYR A 141 21.91 0.75 9.45
N ASN A 142 22.97 0.26 8.80
CA ASN A 142 22.88 -0.81 7.81
C ASN A 142 22.40 -2.13 8.43
N ASP A 143 22.82 -2.42 9.65
CA ASP A 143 22.37 -3.63 10.36
C ASP A 143 20.91 -3.51 10.81
N GLN A 144 20.48 -2.35 11.29
CA GLN A 144 19.06 -2.06 11.54
C GLN A 144 18.22 -2.19 10.27
N ARG A 145 18.73 -1.67 9.13
CA ARG A 145 18.07 -1.76 7.83
C ARG A 145 17.86 -3.21 7.39
N LYS A 146 18.90 -4.04 7.47
CA LYS A 146 18.80 -5.48 7.17
C LYS A 146 17.78 -6.18 8.06
N ALA A 147 17.77 -5.85 9.36
CA ALA A 147 16.83 -6.44 10.32
C ALA A 147 15.38 -6.12 9.94
N VAL A 148 15.05 -4.86 9.62
CA VAL A 148 13.67 -4.51 9.25
C VAL A 148 13.26 -4.99 7.87
N LEU A 149 14.19 -5.05 6.91
CA LEU A 149 13.91 -5.60 5.58
C LEU A 149 13.43 -7.04 5.66
N SER A 150 13.97 -7.82 6.60
CA SER A 150 13.51 -9.20 6.85
C SER A 150 12.07 -9.29 7.41
N ARG A 151 11.45 -8.17 7.78
CA ARG A 151 10.08 -8.11 8.31
C ARG A 151 9.03 -7.75 7.26
N LEU A 152 9.43 -7.17 6.12
CA LEU A 152 8.52 -6.92 5.00
C LEU A 152 7.85 -8.20 4.46
N PRO A 153 8.55 -9.34 4.33
CA PRO A 153 7.91 -10.60 3.98
C PRO A 153 6.77 -11.00 4.92
N TYR A 154 6.83 -10.62 6.21
CA TYR A 154 5.79 -11.00 7.18
C TYR A 154 4.48 -10.23 6.95
N LEU A 155 4.57 -8.95 6.58
CA LEU A 155 3.42 -8.15 6.15
C LEU A 155 2.76 -8.76 4.91
N ILE A 156 3.57 -9.06 3.88
CA ILE A 156 3.06 -9.67 2.63
C ILE A 156 2.45 -11.05 2.91
N PHE A 157 3.11 -11.88 3.72
CA PHE A 157 2.62 -13.18 4.12
C PHE A 157 1.28 -13.10 4.87
N ALA A 158 1.12 -12.11 5.76
CA ALA A 158 -0.13 -11.91 6.49
C ALA A 158 -1.31 -11.62 5.55
N ASP A 159 -1.11 -10.79 4.53
CA ASP A 159 -2.14 -10.54 3.50
C ASP A 159 -2.48 -11.80 2.70
N ILE A 160 -1.47 -12.55 2.27
CA ILE A 160 -1.65 -13.82 1.52
C ILE A 160 -2.40 -14.83 2.38
N HIS A 161 -2.03 -14.98 3.65
CA HIS A 161 -2.69 -15.89 4.59
C HIS A 161 -4.17 -15.54 4.76
N LEU A 162 -4.50 -14.26 4.98
CA LEU A 162 -5.90 -13.81 5.08
C LEU A 162 -6.67 -14.07 3.78
N ILE A 163 -6.02 -13.87 2.64
CA ILE A 163 -6.59 -14.22 1.33
C ILE A 163 -6.90 -15.72 1.24
N GLU A 164 -6.01 -16.60 1.69
CA GLU A 164 -6.23 -18.06 1.67
C GLU A 164 -7.40 -18.52 2.54
N GLN A 165 -7.57 -17.90 3.71
CA GLN A 165 -8.66 -18.27 4.63
C GLN A 165 -10.04 -17.86 4.08
N GLU A 166 -10.09 -16.78 3.31
CA GLU A 166 -11.34 -16.13 2.91
C GLU A 166 -11.70 -16.39 1.43
N TYR A 167 -10.74 -16.75 0.58
CA TYR A 167 -10.94 -16.92 -0.87
C TYR A 167 -10.47 -18.27 -1.39
N GLN A 168 -11.43 -19.05 -1.91
CA GLN A 168 -11.17 -20.38 -2.46
C GLN A 168 -10.32 -20.39 -3.74
N ASN A 169 -10.19 -19.24 -4.42
CA ASN A 169 -9.55 -19.14 -5.74
C ASN A 169 -8.12 -18.57 -5.71
N LEU A 170 -7.43 -18.50 -4.56
CA LEU A 170 -6.02 -18.07 -4.55
C LEU A 170 -5.16 -18.90 -5.52
N ARG A 171 -5.47 -20.18 -5.66
CA ARG A 171 -4.76 -21.11 -6.56
C ARG A 171 -4.80 -20.69 -8.03
N ASP A 172 -5.74 -19.84 -8.41
CA ASP A 172 -5.86 -19.34 -9.78
C ASP A 172 -5.03 -18.06 -10.00
N ASP A 173 -4.46 -17.46 -8.94
CA ASP A 173 -3.64 -16.26 -9.00
C ASP A 173 -2.14 -16.60 -8.96
N VAL A 174 -1.55 -16.79 -10.16
CA VAL A 174 -0.14 -17.16 -10.33
C VAL A 174 0.81 -16.20 -9.61
N TYR A 175 0.51 -14.89 -9.64
CA TYR A 175 1.37 -13.88 -9.00
C TYR A 175 1.42 -14.06 -7.48
N LEU A 176 0.27 -14.27 -6.84
CA LEU A 176 0.21 -14.48 -5.39
C LEU A 176 0.86 -15.81 -4.99
N LEU A 177 0.66 -16.87 -5.77
CA LEU A 177 1.32 -18.16 -5.53
C LEU A 177 2.84 -18.06 -5.65
N GLU A 178 3.36 -17.41 -6.68
CA GLU A 178 4.80 -17.20 -6.86
C GLU A 178 5.36 -16.34 -5.72
N THR A 179 4.63 -15.31 -5.29
CA THR A 179 5.01 -14.46 -4.17
C THR A 179 5.05 -15.25 -2.85
N ALA A 180 4.02 -16.06 -2.58
CA ALA A 180 3.96 -16.93 -1.41
C ALA A 180 5.13 -17.92 -1.38
N ASN A 181 5.33 -18.65 -2.48
CA ASN A 181 6.41 -19.62 -2.62
C ASN A 181 7.79 -18.99 -2.43
N PHE A 182 8.02 -17.80 -2.99
CA PHE A 182 9.27 -17.08 -2.81
C PHE A 182 9.50 -16.72 -1.33
N ILE A 183 8.47 -16.22 -0.66
CA ILE A 183 8.53 -15.83 0.74
C ILE A 183 8.79 -17.03 1.64
N GLU A 184 8.07 -18.13 1.46
CA GLU A 184 8.23 -19.38 2.24
C GLU A 184 9.56 -20.09 1.97
N TYR A 185 10.10 -19.96 0.75
CA TYR A 185 11.40 -20.52 0.42
C TYR A 185 12.54 -19.75 1.10
N GLU A 186 12.47 -18.42 1.09
CA GLU A 186 13.52 -17.56 1.67
C GLU A 186 13.39 -17.39 3.19
N ASN A 187 12.21 -17.67 3.77
CA ASN A 187 11.93 -17.45 5.18
C ASN A 187 11.19 -18.66 5.76
N GLU A 188 11.68 -19.20 6.88
CA GLU A 188 10.92 -20.16 7.68
C GLU A 188 9.72 -19.45 8.33
N MET A 189 8.56 -19.46 7.66
CA MET A 189 7.35 -18.80 8.14
C MET A 189 6.69 -19.59 9.26
N SER A 190 6.46 -18.93 10.39
CA SER A 190 5.76 -19.46 11.56
C SER A 190 4.52 -18.63 11.91
N ASP A 191 3.68 -19.18 12.80
CA ASP A 191 2.53 -18.45 13.35
C ASP A 191 2.95 -17.16 14.07
N GLU A 192 4.16 -17.12 14.66
CA GLU A 192 4.70 -15.91 15.29
C GLU A 192 4.99 -14.83 14.25
N ASN A 193 5.53 -15.20 13.08
CA ASN A 193 5.78 -14.27 11.99
C ASN A 193 4.46 -13.72 11.40
N LEU A 194 3.44 -14.58 11.29
CA LEU A 194 2.10 -14.14 10.89
C LEU A 194 1.53 -13.11 11.87
N GLN A 195 1.61 -13.38 13.19
CA GLN A 195 1.15 -12.45 14.22
C GLN A 195 1.92 -11.12 14.17
N GLU A 196 3.23 -11.17 13.96
CA GLU A 196 4.08 -9.99 13.79
C GLU A 196 3.65 -9.19 12.55
N GLY A 197 3.46 -9.82 11.39
CA GLY A 197 2.98 -9.18 10.16
C GLY A 197 1.63 -8.46 10.35
N LEU A 198 0.66 -9.13 10.98
CA LEU A 198 -0.64 -8.54 11.30
C LEU A 198 -0.54 -7.32 12.24
N LEU A 199 0.37 -7.37 13.22
CA LEU A 199 0.63 -6.24 14.12
C LEU A 199 1.33 -5.09 13.38
N LEU A 200 2.30 -5.40 12.53
CA LEU A 200 3.02 -4.40 11.75
C LEU A 200 2.10 -3.64 10.82
N HIS A 201 1.11 -4.30 10.20
CA HIS A 201 0.12 -3.60 9.39
C HIS A 201 -0.59 -2.48 10.17
N LYS A 202 -0.99 -2.78 11.41
CA LYS A 202 -1.67 -1.84 12.31
C LYS A 202 -0.76 -0.69 12.73
N ILE A 203 0.51 -0.98 13.03
CA ILE A 203 1.50 0.03 13.44
C ILE A 203 1.82 0.95 12.25
N LEU A 204 2.16 0.38 11.10
CA LEU A 204 2.50 1.10 9.88
C LEU A 204 1.34 1.99 9.41
N TYR A 205 0.10 1.50 9.48
CA TYR A 205 -1.10 2.28 9.17
C TYR A 205 -1.23 3.50 10.09
N LYS A 206 -1.19 3.29 11.41
CA LYS A 206 -1.31 4.38 12.40
C LYS A 206 -0.20 5.40 12.25
N HIS A 207 1.04 4.95 12.05
CA HIS A 207 2.17 5.83 11.87
C HIS A 207 2.06 6.69 10.61
N THR A 208 1.79 6.05 9.48
CA THR A 208 1.64 6.74 8.19
C THR A 208 0.49 7.74 8.24
N TYR A 209 -0.62 7.37 8.88
CA TYR A 209 -1.75 8.28 9.10
C TYR A 209 -1.35 9.52 9.91
N GLN A 210 -0.58 9.35 10.99
CA GLN A 210 -0.13 10.48 11.81
C GLN A 210 0.84 11.38 11.06
N LYS A 211 1.82 10.81 10.33
CA LYS A 211 2.73 11.59 9.47
C LYS A 211 1.94 12.41 8.44
N LEU A 212 0.95 11.80 7.77
CA LEU A 212 0.09 12.51 6.82
C LEU A 212 -0.69 13.64 7.49
N LYS A 213 -1.31 13.37 8.63
CA LYS A 213 -2.11 14.34 9.39
C LYS A 213 -1.28 15.53 9.87
N ASN A 214 -0.03 15.30 10.23
CA ASN A 214 0.91 16.33 10.68
C ASN A 214 1.57 17.10 9.52
N GLY A 215 1.36 16.68 8.26
CA GLY A 215 2.05 17.24 7.11
C GLY A 215 3.52 16.86 7.02
N GLU A 216 3.91 15.76 7.66
CA GLU A 216 5.28 15.22 7.70
C GLU A 216 5.52 14.18 6.60
N LEU A 217 4.47 13.72 5.91
CA LEU A 217 4.60 12.84 4.76
C LEU A 217 4.89 13.66 3.50
N ASN A 218 6.09 13.54 2.95
CA ASN A 218 6.48 14.17 1.69
C ASN A 218 6.11 13.26 0.51
N TYR A 219 5.07 13.61 -0.24
CA TYR A 219 4.57 12.88 -1.41
C TYR A 219 4.28 13.84 -2.54
#